data_AF-A0A349IM69-F1
#
_entry.id   AF-A0A349IM69-F1
#
_cell.length_a   1.000
_cell.length_b   1.000
_cell.length_c   1.000
_cell.angle_alpha   90.00
_cell.angle_beta   90.00
_cell.angle_gamma   90.00
#
_symmetry.space_group_name_H-M   'P 1'
#
loop_
_entity.id
_entity.type
_entity.pdbx_description
1 polymer ?
#
loop_
_entity_poly.entity_id
_entity_poly.type
_entity_poly.pdbx_seq_one_letter_code
_entity_poly.pdbx_strand_id
1 'polypeptide(L)'
;MLYVKENLQKYFAQNDYWLLPVMKASFAFLCFFTVNLHIHLGSMFANPLFSLVAALLCSFLPTSAIPVFGGLLILGALYKTSMELLVSSAILFLLFALMQNVFKARYAILIAAMPLAFYLHLPFLIPIIAGLSLGLASIVPVAIGTVVYYYLTYLAQASPSVSTKDITEMANAYADFFTKFFSDRTMVAFAVALTAAVLIVFIIRSIGFDYDWIVALLAGVLTEFIALFVSAKILNVSVSWGNEILSGVLALILGFIYVILFHAANYEATERLQFEDDDYYYYVKAVPKFKADQPS
;
A
#
# COMPACT_ATOMS: atom_id res chain seq x y z
N MET A 1 -8.65 13.83 -23.60
CA MET A 1 -8.42 13.08 -22.33
C MET A 1 -9.66 12.29 -21.91
N LEU A 2 -10.87 12.86 -21.98
CA LEU A 2 -12.12 12.16 -21.66
C LEU A 2 -12.49 11.01 -22.61
N TYR A 3 -12.31 11.20 -23.91
CA TYR A 3 -12.48 10.12 -24.90
C TYR A 3 -11.57 8.91 -24.61
N VAL A 4 -10.32 9.16 -24.20
CA VAL A 4 -9.36 8.12 -23.81
C VAL A 4 -9.81 7.38 -22.56
N LYS A 5 -10.34 8.11 -21.55
CA LYS A 5 -10.92 7.53 -20.33
C LYS A 5 -12.11 6.62 -20.65
N GLU A 6 -13.07 7.08 -21.46
CA GLU A 6 -14.26 6.30 -21.81
C GLU A 6 -13.90 5.04 -22.60
N ASN A 7 -12.98 5.14 -23.56
CA ASN A 7 -12.50 3.97 -24.30
C ASN A 7 -11.72 2.99 -23.42
N LEU A 8 -10.89 3.48 -22.50
CA LEU A 8 -10.24 2.61 -21.51
C LEU A 8 -11.28 1.90 -20.65
N GLN A 9 -12.24 2.61 -20.06
CA GLN A 9 -13.27 2.01 -19.22
C GLN A 9 -14.09 0.96 -19.98
N LYS A 10 -14.47 1.23 -21.24
CA LYS A 10 -15.14 0.25 -22.10
C LYS A 10 -14.26 -0.97 -22.37
N TYR A 11 -12.97 -0.78 -22.66
CA TYR A 11 -12.03 -1.87 -22.90
C TYR A 11 -11.83 -2.76 -21.66
N PHE A 12 -11.67 -2.15 -20.48
CA PHE A 12 -11.58 -2.86 -19.20
C PHE A 12 -12.87 -3.64 -18.89
N ALA A 13 -14.04 -3.03 -19.09
CA ALA A 13 -15.32 -3.67 -18.84
C ALA A 13 -15.62 -4.84 -19.81
N GLN A 14 -15.18 -4.75 -21.07
CA GLN A 14 -15.38 -5.80 -22.07
C GLN A 14 -14.43 -7.00 -21.88
N ASN A 15 -13.23 -6.77 -21.35
CA ASN A 15 -12.18 -7.79 -21.22
C ASN A 15 -11.88 -8.21 -19.76
N ASP A 16 -12.74 -7.84 -18.81
CA ASP A 16 -12.51 -8.01 -17.36
C ASP A 16 -12.13 -9.46 -16.98
N TYR A 17 -12.75 -10.45 -17.65
CA TYR A 17 -12.51 -11.88 -17.43
C TYR A 17 -11.03 -12.28 -17.55
N TRP A 18 -10.30 -11.76 -18.54
CA TRP A 18 -8.88 -12.08 -18.75
C TRP A 18 -7.95 -11.02 -18.14
N LEU A 19 -8.38 -9.77 -18.13
CA LEU A 19 -7.52 -8.64 -17.81
C LEU A 19 -7.29 -8.54 -16.30
N LEU A 20 -8.30 -8.84 -15.47
CA LEU A 20 -8.17 -8.80 -14.02
C LEU A 20 -7.19 -9.86 -13.47
N PRO A 21 -7.24 -11.15 -13.89
CA PRO A 21 -6.22 -12.13 -13.52
C PRO A 21 -4.79 -11.73 -13.94
N VAL A 22 -4.63 -11.19 -15.15
CA VAL A 22 -3.32 -10.76 -15.67
C VAL A 22 -2.77 -9.60 -14.84
N MET A 23 -3.55 -8.55 -14.61
CA MET A 23 -3.13 -7.41 -13.78
C MET A 23 -2.76 -7.84 -12.36
N LYS A 24 -3.53 -8.76 -11.79
CA LYS A 24 -3.26 -9.29 -10.44
C LYS A 24 -1.99 -10.14 -10.42
N ALA A 25 -1.75 -10.96 -11.45
CA ALA A 25 -0.52 -11.72 -11.59
C ALA A 25 0.70 -10.80 -11.75
N SER A 26 0.60 -9.77 -12.59
CA SER A 26 1.67 -8.78 -12.78
C SER A 26 1.99 -8.04 -11.48
N PHE A 27 0.97 -7.59 -10.75
CA PHE A 27 1.16 -6.94 -9.45
C PHE A 27 1.80 -7.90 -8.43
N ALA A 28 1.30 -9.13 -8.31
CA ALA A 28 1.88 -10.14 -7.43
C ALA A 28 3.35 -10.43 -7.78
N PHE A 29 3.65 -10.56 -9.08
CA PHE A 29 5.02 -10.77 -9.55
C PHE A 29 5.95 -9.63 -9.14
N LEU A 30 5.52 -8.37 -9.32
CA LEU A 30 6.30 -7.21 -8.90
C LEU A 30 6.56 -7.24 -7.39
N CYS A 31 5.54 -7.50 -6.57
CA CYS A 31 5.71 -7.63 -5.12
C CYS A 31 6.68 -8.76 -4.72
N PHE A 32 6.60 -9.93 -5.37
CA PHE A 32 7.49 -11.05 -5.07
C PHE A 32 8.90 -10.84 -5.60
N PHE A 33 9.04 -10.09 -6.70
CA PHE A 33 10.32 -9.73 -7.26
C PHE A 33 11.05 -8.73 -6.36
N THR A 34 10.36 -7.73 -5.78
CA THR A 34 11.01 -6.81 -4.83
C THR A 34 11.50 -7.50 -3.58
N VAL A 35 10.73 -8.47 -3.06
CA VAL A 35 11.17 -9.34 -1.94
C VAL A 35 12.48 -10.04 -2.30
N ASN A 36 12.58 -10.64 -3.49
CA ASN A 36 13.81 -11.32 -3.93
C ASN A 36 14.99 -10.37 -4.12
N LEU A 37 14.77 -9.14 -4.57
CA LEU A 37 15.84 -8.16 -4.73
C LEU A 37 16.40 -7.66 -3.39
N HIS A 38 15.56 -7.57 -2.36
CA HIS A 38 16.03 -7.23 -1.01
C HIS A 38 16.74 -8.40 -0.34
N ILE A 39 16.20 -9.61 -0.52
CA ILE A 39 16.71 -10.81 0.12
C ILE A 39 17.82 -11.44 -0.75
N HIS A 40 19.06 -10.99 -0.55
CA HIS A 40 20.27 -11.55 -1.20
C HIS A 40 20.67 -12.94 -0.69
N LEU A 41 19.76 -13.64 -0.01
CA LEU A 41 20.01 -14.95 0.58
C LEU A 41 19.99 -15.97 -0.57
N GLY A 42 21.15 -16.56 -0.89
CA GLY A 42 21.39 -17.52 -1.98
C GLY A 42 20.62 -18.85 -1.86
N SER A 43 19.31 -18.74 -1.68
CA SER A 43 18.34 -19.80 -1.49
C SER A 43 17.61 -20.08 -2.81
N MET A 44 17.06 -21.29 -2.94
CA MET A 44 16.26 -21.69 -4.11
C MET A 44 15.06 -20.75 -4.33
N PHE A 45 14.56 -20.13 -3.25
CA PHE A 45 13.44 -19.19 -3.26
C PHE A 45 13.80 -17.79 -3.76
N ALA A 46 15.09 -17.44 -3.84
CA ALA A 46 15.55 -16.19 -4.46
C ALA A 46 15.53 -16.26 -6.01
N ASN A 47 15.22 -17.43 -6.60
CA ASN A 47 15.13 -17.56 -8.05
C ASN A 47 13.82 -16.91 -8.56
N PRO A 48 13.89 -15.97 -9.51
CA PRO A 48 12.73 -15.23 -10.03
C PRO A 48 11.65 -16.14 -10.65
N LEU A 49 12.00 -17.38 -11.04
CA LEU A 49 11.03 -18.36 -11.52
C LEU A 49 10.02 -18.77 -10.44
N PHE A 50 10.43 -18.89 -9.17
CA PHE A 50 9.50 -19.19 -8.09
C PHE A 50 8.50 -18.05 -7.87
N SER A 51 8.97 -16.80 -7.93
CA SER A 51 8.11 -15.61 -7.86
C SER A 51 7.13 -15.55 -9.03
N LEU A 52 7.54 -15.95 -10.24
CA LEU A 52 6.66 -16.05 -11.40
C LEU A 52 5.55 -17.08 -11.17
N VAL A 53 5.90 -18.30 -10.75
CA VAL A 53 4.92 -19.37 -10.51
C VAL A 53 3.95 -18.99 -9.39
N ALA A 54 4.46 -18.45 -8.27
CA ALA A 54 3.63 -17.97 -7.17
C ALA A 54 2.67 -16.86 -7.61
N ALA A 55 3.12 -15.93 -8.46
CA ALA A 55 2.30 -14.86 -9.00
C ALA A 55 1.20 -15.37 -9.94
N LEU A 56 1.51 -16.36 -10.78
CA LEU A 56 0.53 -17.02 -11.63
C LEU A 56 -0.51 -17.79 -10.82
N LEU A 57 -0.11 -18.47 -9.74
CA LEU A 57 -1.06 -19.09 -8.81
C LEU A 57 -1.97 -18.04 -8.18
N CYS A 58 -1.40 -16.91 -7.72
CA CYS A 58 -2.18 -15.82 -7.17
C CYS A 58 -3.25 -15.32 -8.14
N SER A 59 -3.04 -15.37 -9.46
CA SER A 59 -4.01 -14.95 -10.49
C SER A 59 -5.40 -15.58 -10.34
N PHE A 60 -5.51 -16.76 -9.74
CA PHE A 60 -6.78 -17.46 -9.47
C PHE A 60 -7.32 -17.28 -8.05
N LEU A 61 -6.50 -16.80 -7.10
CA LEU A 61 -6.88 -16.66 -5.69
C LEU A 61 -7.42 -15.26 -5.35
N PRO A 62 -8.09 -15.05 -4.20
CA PRO A 62 -8.43 -13.71 -3.73
C PRO A 62 -7.20 -12.80 -3.64
N THR A 63 -7.37 -11.48 -3.81
CA THR A 63 -6.27 -10.50 -3.71
C THR A 63 -5.56 -10.51 -2.34
N SER A 64 -6.24 -10.99 -1.29
CA SER A 64 -5.66 -11.22 0.03
C SER A 64 -4.63 -12.36 0.08
N ALA A 65 -4.57 -13.24 -0.93
CA ALA A 65 -3.55 -14.28 -0.99
C ALA A 65 -2.15 -13.71 -1.28
N ILE A 66 -2.04 -12.57 -1.97
CA ILE A 66 -0.77 -11.98 -2.37
C ILE A 66 0.16 -11.72 -1.17
N PRO A 67 -0.25 -10.98 -0.12
CA PRO A 67 0.61 -10.78 1.05
C PRO A 67 0.96 -12.08 1.77
N VAL A 68 0.06 -13.08 1.78
CA VAL A 68 0.33 -14.40 2.39
C VAL A 68 1.43 -15.14 1.62
N PHE A 69 1.33 -15.22 0.28
CA PHE A 69 2.37 -15.80 -0.55
C PHE A 69 3.70 -15.04 -0.44
N GLY A 70 3.65 -13.71 -0.32
CA GLY A 70 4.83 -12.89 -0.04
C GLY A 70 5.50 -13.29 1.27
N GLY A 71 4.73 -13.44 2.35
CA GLY A 71 5.24 -13.93 3.63
C GLY A 71 5.86 -15.34 3.53
N LEU A 72 5.20 -16.25 2.80
CA LEU A 72 5.72 -17.61 2.57
C LEU A 72 7.06 -17.61 1.80
N LEU A 73 7.23 -16.73 0.81
CA LEU A 73 8.49 -16.58 0.09
C LEU A 73 9.62 -16.09 1.01
N ILE A 74 9.32 -15.12 1.89
CA ILE A 74 10.27 -14.62 2.90
C ILE A 74 10.68 -15.75 3.84
N LEU A 75 9.71 -16.52 4.38
CA LEU A 75 9.98 -17.66 5.24
C LEU A 75 10.82 -18.74 4.54
N GLY A 76 10.50 -19.03 3.26
CA GLY A 76 11.26 -19.97 2.44
C GLY A 76 12.72 -19.53 2.26
N ALA A 77 12.96 -18.24 2.05
CA ALA A 77 14.31 -17.69 1.92
C ALA A 77 15.11 -17.77 3.23
N LEU A 78 14.44 -17.62 4.38
CA LEU A 78 15.08 -17.69 5.70
C LEU A 78 15.41 -19.12 6.14
N TYR A 79 14.73 -20.13 5.59
CA TYR A 79 14.91 -21.53 6.00
C TYR A 79 16.36 -22.04 5.93
N LYS A 80 17.12 -21.61 4.93
CA LYS A 80 18.55 -21.96 4.81
C LYS A 80 19.50 -20.97 5.49
N THR A 81 18.97 -19.87 5.99
CA THR A 81 19.75 -18.73 6.48
C THR A 81 19.89 -18.76 8.00
N SER A 82 18.77 -18.79 8.72
CA SER A 82 18.77 -18.83 10.19
C SER A 82 17.42 -19.35 10.69
N MET A 83 17.46 -20.38 11.54
CA MET A 83 16.26 -20.97 12.13
C MET A 83 15.58 -20.00 13.11
N GLU A 84 16.36 -19.20 13.84
CA GLU A 84 15.85 -18.20 14.79
C GLU A 84 15.04 -17.12 14.07
N LEU A 85 15.59 -16.56 12.99
CA LEU A 85 14.91 -15.56 12.16
C LEU A 85 13.67 -16.14 11.46
N LEU A 86 13.73 -17.41 11.06
CA LEU A 86 12.57 -18.08 10.47
C LEU A 86 11.41 -18.19 11.46
N VAL A 87 11.66 -18.64 12.69
CA VAL A 87 10.60 -18.80 13.70
C VAL A 87 10.01 -17.45 14.09
N SER A 88 10.85 -16.42 14.28
CA SER A 88 10.37 -15.09 14.62
C SER A 88 9.59 -14.43 13.48
N SER A 89 10.05 -14.57 12.23
CA SER A 89 9.28 -14.20 11.03
C SER A 89 7.94 -14.92 10.98
N ALA A 90 7.91 -16.23 11.25
CA ALA A 90 6.70 -17.05 11.11
C ALA A 90 5.62 -16.56 12.06
N ILE A 91 5.97 -16.25 13.31
CA ILE A 91 5.06 -15.67 14.29
C ILE A 91 4.54 -14.31 13.80
N LEU A 92 5.42 -13.44 13.29
CA LEU A 92 5.07 -12.10 12.82
C LEU A 92 4.15 -12.14 11.59
N PHE A 93 4.45 -12.95 10.57
CA PHE A 93 3.60 -13.10 9.39
C PHE A 93 2.30 -13.83 9.69
N LEU A 94 2.27 -14.75 10.66
CA LEU A 94 1.02 -15.33 11.16
C LEU A 94 0.13 -14.25 11.75
N LEU A 95 0.66 -13.35 12.58
CA LEU A 95 -0.10 -12.22 13.12
C LEU A 95 -0.68 -11.34 12.01
N PHE A 96 0.11 -10.99 10.99
CA PHE A 96 -0.38 -10.22 9.84
C PHE A 96 -1.46 -10.96 9.05
N ALA A 97 -1.30 -12.28 8.86
CA ALA A 97 -2.27 -13.12 8.18
C ALA A 97 -3.57 -13.33 8.98
N LEU A 98 -3.55 -13.17 10.29
CA LEU A 98 -4.76 -13.14 11.12
C LEU A 98 -5.42 -11.75 11.08
N MET A 99 -4.61 -10.69 11.16
CA MET A 99 -5.10 -9.31 11.09
C MET A 99 -5.82 -9.02 9.78
N GLN A 100 -5.33 -9.51 8.64
CA GLN A 100 -5.99 -9.29 7.34
C GLN A 100 -7.43 -9.85 7.28
N ASN A 101 -7.77 -10.85 8.09
CA ASN A 101 -9.14 -11.40 8.11
C ASN A 101 -10.13 -10.44 8.81
N VAL A 102 -9.64 -9.64 9.75
CA VAL A 102 -10.41 -8.58 10.41
C VAL A 102 -10.68 -7.44 9.42
N PHE A 103 -9.69 -7.08 8.60
CA PHE A 103 -9.78 -6.02 7.60
C PHE A 103 -10.14 -6.61 6.24
N LYS A 104 -11.45 -6.80 5.97
CA LYS A 104 -12.06 -7.26 4.70
C LYS A 104 -11.06 -7.39 3.55
N ALA A 105 -10.98 -8.55 2.88
CA ALA A 105 -9.98 -8.91 1.88
C ALA A 105 -9.55 -7.82 0.87
N ARG A 106 -10.44 -6.86 0.54
CA ARG A 106 -10.14 -5.67 -0.26
C ARG A 106 -8.95 -4.84 0.24
N TYR A 107 -8.70 -4.77 1.55
CA TYR A 107 -7.62 -3.95 2.11
C TYR A 107 -6.27 -4.66 2.20
N ALA A 108 -6.27 -6.00 2.17
CA ALA A 108 -5.06 -6.81 2.33
C ALA A 108 -4.01 -6.54 1.24
N ILE A 109 -4.44 -6.11 0.05
CA ILE A 109 -3.54 -5.77 -1.06
C ILE A 109 -2.57 -4.64 -0.69
N LEU A 110 -2.95 -3.73 0.22
CA LEU A 110 -2.11 -2.63 0.67
C LEU A 110 -0.87 -3.11 1.43
N ILE A 111 -0.98 -4.26 2.10
CA ILE A 111 0.15 -4.88 2.83
C ILE A 111 1.29 -5.24 1.86
N ALA A 112 0.95 -5.72 0.65
CA ALA A 112 1.92 -6.05 -0.39
C ALA A 112 2.31 -4.83 -1.24
N ALA A 113 1.39 -3.88 -1.43
CA ALA A 113 1.63 -2.66 -2.21
C ALA A 113 2.64 -1.73 -1.55
N MET A 114 2.62 -1.60 -0.22
CA MET A 114 3.52 -0.70 0.51
C MET A 114 5.01 -1.03 0.32
N PRO A 115 5.49 -2.27 0.53
CA PRO A 115 6.89 -2.62 0.25
C PRO A 115 7.31 -2.35 -1.19
N LEU A 116 6.42 -2.63 -2.15
CA LEU A 116 6.64 -2.31 -3.56
C LEU A 116 6.76 -0.79 -3.77
N ALA A 117 5.91 0.02 -3.15
CA ALA A 117 5.94 1.47 -3.26
C ALA A 117 7.21 2.07 -2.65
N PHE A 118 7.66 1.56 -1.49
CA PHE A 118 8.95 1.95 -0.91
C PHE A 118 10.13 1.59 -1.82
N TYR A 119 10.13 0.39 -2.39
CA TYR A 119 11.16 -0.05 -3.34
C TYR A 119 11.24 0.85 -4.58
N LEU A 120 10.09 1.29 -5.09
CA LEU A 120 10.00 2.21 -6.24
C LEU A 120 10.22 3.69 -5.86
N HIS A 121 10.59 3.99 -4.61
CA HIS A 121 10.75 5.36 -4.10
C HIS A 121 9.51 6.24 -4.21
N LEU A 122 8.32 5.65 -4.01
CA LEU A 122 7.02 6.32 -4.02
C LEU A 122 6.08 5.89 -2.87
N PRO A 123 6.55 5.78 -1.61
CA PRO A 123 5.72 5.37 -0.48
C PRO A 123 4.50 6.29 -0.23
N PHE A 124 4.57 7.55 -0.64
CA PHE A 124 3.54 8.57 -0.41
C PHE A 124 2.28 8.38 -1.27
N LEU A 125 2.38 7.64 -2.37
CA LEU A 125 1.25 7.43 -3.25
C LEU A 125 0.15 6.54 -2.61
N ILE A 126 0.56 5.51 -1.88
CA ILE A 126 -0.37 4.49 -1.37
C ILE A 126 -1.34 5.06 -0.32
N PRO A 127 -0.89 5.82 0.71
CA PRO A 127 -1.80 6.44 1.67
C PRO A 127 -2.85 7.34 1.02
N ILE A 128 -2.47 8.07 -0.02
CA ILE A 128 -3.38 8.96 -0.72
C ILE A 128 -4.46 8.17 -1.44
N ILE A 129 -4.06 7.17 -2.25
CA ILE A 129 -5.03 6.31 -2.96
C ILE A 129 -5.94 5.59 -1.95
N ALA A 130 -5.36 5.12 -0.84
CA ALA A 130 -6.08 4.44 0.24
C ALA A 130 -7.12 5.36 0.91
N GLY A 131 -6.72 6.57 1.33
CA GLY A 131 -7.61 7.55 1.94
C GLY A 131 -8.74 7.99 0.99
N LEU A 132 -8.44 8.16 -0.30
CA LEU A 132 -9.40 8.59 -1.31
C LEU A 132 -10.46 7.52 -1.66
N SER A 133 -10.11 6.23 -1.56
CA SER A 133 -10.87 5.15 -2.24
C SER A 133 -11.33 4.00 -1.34
N LEU A 134 -10.65 3.78 -0.22
CA LEU A 134 -10.79 2.59 0.65
C LEU A 134 -11.32 2.96 2.05
N GLY A 135 -11.06 4.19 2.51
CA GLY A 135 -11.58 4.73 3.77
C GLY A 135 -10.71 4.41 4.99
N LEU A 136 -11.17 4.79 6.20
CA LEU A 136 -10.40 4.66 7.46
C LEU A 136 -9.85 3.25 7.75
N ALA A 137 -10.57 2.21 7.33
CA ALA A 137 -10.13 0.82 7.55
C ALA A 137 -8.81 0.48 6.83
N SER A 138 -8.37 1.33 5.88
CA SER A 138 -7.09 1.18 5.18
C SER A 138 -5.86 1.60 6.00
N ILE A 139 -6.03 2.31 7.12
CA ILE A 139 -4.93 2.74 8.00
C ILE A 139 -4.09 1.55 8.47
N VAL A 140 -4.75 0.49 8.95
CA VAL A 140 -4.04 -0.65 9.53
C VAL A 140 -3.23 -1.42 8.47
N PRO A 141 -3.79 -1.75 7.28
CA PRO A 141 -3.02 -2.42 6.23
C PRO A 141 -1.87 -1.58 5.66
N VAL A 142 -2.01 -0.25 5.62
CA VAL A 142 -0.89 0.66 5.27
C VAL A 142 0.21 0.58 6.33
N ALA A 143 -0.15 0.65 7.62
CA ALA A 143 0.82 0.53 8.71
C ALA A 143 1.54 -0.83 8.68
N ILE A 144 0.81 -1.93 8.55
CA ILE A 144 1.38 -3.28 8.45
C ILE A 144 2.30 -3.37 7.24
N GLY A 145 1.90 -2.87 6.08
CA GLY A 145 2.74 -2.86 4.88
C GLY A 145 4.05 -2.08 5.06
N THR A 146 4.02 -0.95 5.78
CA THR A 146 5.24 -0.23 6.17
C THR A 146 6.14 -1.07 7.07
N VAL A 147 5.55 -1.75 8.07
CA VAL A 147 6.30 -2.65 8.96
C VAL A 147 6.95 -3.79 8.15
N VAL A 148 6.25 -4.36 7.17
CA VAL A 148 6.81 -5.41 6.27
C VAL A 148 8.00 -4.88 5.46
N TYR A 149 7.96 -3.64 4.96
CA TYR A 149 9.09 -3.05 4.23
C TYR A 149 10.35 -2.91 5.11
N TYR A 150 10.20 -2.35 6.31
CA TYR A 150 11.30 -2.23 7.26
C TYR A 150 11.79 -3.61 7.72
N TYR A 151 10.90 -4.59 7.80
CA TYR A 151 11.29 -5.97 8.06
C TYR A 151 12.18 -6.54 6.96
N LEU A 152 11.83 -6.35 5.68
CA LEU A 152 12.69 -6.76 4.56
C LEU A 152 14.06 -6.06 4.60
N THR A 153 14.09 -4.79 5.00
CA THR A 153 15.33 -4.02 5.14
C THR A 153 16.19 -4.55 6.28
N TYR A 154 15.58 -4.89 7.42
CA TYR A 154 16.25 -5.54 8.54
C TYR A 154 16.84 -6.89 8.13
N LEU A 155 16.07 -7.73 7.43
CA LEU A 155 16.55 -9.04 6.95
C LEU A 155 17.71 -8.91 5.95
N ALA A 156 17.69 -7.89 5.09
CA ALA A 156 18.78 -7.65 4.14
C ALA A 156 20.10 -7.24 4.81
N GLN A 157 20.03 -6.64 6.01
CA GLN A 157 21.19 -6.21 6.79
C GLN A 157 21.62 -7.26 7.84
N ALA A 158 20.72 -8.17 8.21
CA ALA A 158 21.01 -9.22 9.17
C ALA A 158 22.04 -10.19 8.59
N SER A 159 23.19 -10.30 9.25
CA SER A 159 24.13 -11.40 8.97
C SER A 159 23.55 -12.71 9.50
N PRO A 160 23.70 -13.85 8.79
CA PRO A 160 23.27 -15.14 9.32
C PRO A 160 23.99 -15.41 10.65
N SER A 161 23.25 -15.39 11.75
CA SER A 161 23.77 -15.73 13.07
C SER A 161 24.10 -17.23 13.13
N VAL A 162 25.23 -17.56 13.74
CA VAL A 162 25.61 -18.95 14.02
C VAL A 162 24.60 -19.51 15.03
N SER A 163 23.85 -20.55 14.65
CA SER A 163 22.89 -21.22 15.53
C SER A 163 23.53 -21.56 16.86
N THR A 164 23.04 -20.95 17.93
CA THR A 164 23.54 -21.20 19.28
C THR A 164 22.71 -22.33 19.91
N LYS A 165 23.37 -23.33 20.50
CA LYS A 165 22.70 -24.54 21.02
C LYS A 165 22.16 -24.38 22.45
N ASP A 166 22.42 -23.24 23.10
CA ASP A 166 21.93 -22.96 24.45
C ASP A 166 20.52 -22.37 24.39
N ILE A 167 19.60 -22.95 25.17
CA ILE A 167 18.20 -22.53 25.26
C ILE A 167 18.08 -21.09 25.81
N THR A 168 18.97 -20.70 26.71
CA THR A 168 18.95 -19.36 27.31
C THR A 168 19.43 -18.30 26.32
N GLU A 169 20.45 -18.61 25.53
CA GLU A 169 20.95 -17.74 24.46
C GLU A 169 19.93 -17.61 23.33
N MET A 170 19.23 -18.69 22.97
CA MET A 170 18.10 -18.63 22.03
C MET A 170 16.96 -17.74 22.53
N ALA A 171 16.55 -17.86 23.80
CA ALA A 171 15.49 -17.03 24.37
C ALA A 171 15.84 -15.53 24.33
N ASN A 172 17.09 -15.20 24.67
CA ASN A 172 17.60 -13.83 24.59
C ASN A 172 17.67 -13.35 23.14
N ALA A 173 18.06 -14.20 22.18
CA ALA A 173 18.08 -13.85 20.76
C ALA A 173 16.69 -13.51 20.21
N TYR A 174 15.64 -14.25 20.61
CA TYR A 174 14.25 -13.93 20.25
C TYR A 174 13.78 -12.61 20.86
N ALA A 175 14.07 -12.37 22.15
CA ALA A 175 13.71 -11.13 22.83
C ALA A 175 14.42 -9.92 22.17
N ASP A 176 15.70 -10.08 21.86
CA ASP A 176 16.51 -9.09 21.16
C ASP A 176 15.96 -8.78 19.77
N PHE A 177 15.54 -9.80 19.01
CA PHE A 177 14.94 -9.62 17.69
C PHE A 177 13.72 -8.72 17.75
N PHE A 178 12.74 -9.05 18.60
CA PHE A 178 11.50 -8.26 18.70
C PHE A 178 11.77 -6.87 19.26
N THR A 179 12.66 -6.75 20.24
CA THR A 179 13.03 -5.46 20.82
C THR A 179 13.69 -4.56 19.77
N LYS A 180 14.68 -5.08 19.03
CA LYS A 180 15.38 -4.31 17.99
C LYS A 180 14.46 -3.95 16.83
N PHE A 181 13.61 -4.89 16.40
CA PHE A 181 12.69 -4.68 15.29
C PHE A 181 11.62 -3.63 15.60
N PHE A 182 10.91 -3.76 16.74
CA PHE A 182 9.88 -2.81 17.12
C PHE A 182 10.44 -1.46 17.62
N SER A 183 11.71 -1.42 18.02
CA SER A 183 12.39 -0.18 18.40
C SER A 183 12.98 0.58 17.20
N ASP A 184 12.77 0.12 15.96
CA ASP A 184 13.18 0.85 14.77
C ASP A 184 12.39 2.17 14.67
N ARG A 185 13.05 3.24 15.08
CA ARG A 185 12.49 4.58 15.09
C ARG A 185 12.18 5.10 13.70
N THR A 186 12.93 4.68 12.68
CA THR A 186 12.67 5.08 11.28
C THR A 186 11.36 4.47 10.82
N MET A 187 11.13 3.18 11.09
CA MET A 187 9.88 2.49 10.80
C MET A 187 8.69 3.19 11.48
N VAL A 188 8.81 3.52 12.76
CA VAL A 188 7.75 4.20 13.52
C VAL A 188 7.44 5.58 12.94
N ALA A 189 8.47 6.36 12.56
CA ALA A 189 8.28 7.68 11.95
C ALA A 189 7.45 7.61 10.67
N PHE A 190 7.81 6.69 9.75
CA PHE A 190 7.06 6.48 8.52
C PHE A 190 5.66 5.91 8.76
N ALA A 191 5.51 4.95 9.67
CA ALA A 191 4.19 4.40 9.99
C ALA A 191 3.23 5.49 10.50
N VAL A 192 3.69 6.39 11.37
CA VAL A 192 2.90 7.52 11.87
C VAL A 192 2.58 8.51 10.76
N ALA A 193 3.55 8.87 9.92
CA ALA A 193 3.35 9.85 8.85
C ALA A 193 2.33 9.37 7.81
N LEU A 194 2.48 8.14 7.33
CA LEU A 194 1.62 7.56 6.30
C LEU A 194 0.20 7.33 6.83
N THR A 195 0.05 6.90 8.08
CA THR A 195 -1.29 6.69 8.67
C THR A 195 -2.01 8.01 8.93
N ALA A 196 -1.30 9.06 9.36
CA ALA A 196 -1.84 10.41 9.50
C ALA A 196 -2.35 10.95 8.14
N ALA A 197 -1.63 10.67 7.05
CA ALA A 197 -2.05 11.07 5.72
C ALA A 197 -3.35 10.39 5.28
N VAL A 198 -3.49 9.06 5.47
CA VAL A 198 -4.74 8.35 5.19
C VAL A 198 -5.91 9.00 5.94
N LEU A 199 -5.71 9.32 7.22
CA LEU A 199 -6.72 9.95 8.07
C LEU A 199 -7.15 11.31 7.53
N ILE A 200 -6.20 12.21 7.25
CA ILE A 200 -6.51 13.57 6.75
C ILE A 200 -7.18 13.51 5.37
N VAL A 201 -6.67 12.69 4.46
CA VAL A 201 -7.26 12.50 3.13
C VAL A 201 -8.71 12.03 3.28
N PHE A 202 -8.97 11.04 4.13
CA PHE A 202 -10.31 10.53 4.37
C PHE A 202 -11.24 11.61 4.96
N ILE A 203 -10.78 12.36 5.96
CA ILE A 203 -11.58 13.42 6.60
C ILE A 203 -11.99 14.46 5.56
N ILE A 204 -11.03 15.00 4.80
CA ILE A 204 -11.31 16.01 3.77
C ILE A 204 -12.30 15.49 2.73
N ARG A 205 -12.09 14.24 2.29
CA ARG A 205 -12.96 13.55 1.34
C ARG A 205 -14.38 13.34 1.86
N SER A 206 -14.55 13.18 3.17
CA SER A 206 -15.86 12.98 3.79
C SER A 206 -16.71 14.26 3.90
N ILE A 207 -16.11 15.45 3.75
CA ILE A 207 -16.81 16.74 3.86
C ILE A 207 -17.68 17.02 2.62
N GLY A 208 -17.29 16.52 1.43
CA GLY A 208 -18.15 16.57 0.23
C GLY A 208 -18.31 17.94 -0.42
N PHE A 209 -17.29 18.80 -0.36
CA PHE A 209 -17.26 20.09 -1.07
C PHE A 209 -16.72 19.95 -2.51
N ASP A 210 -16.83 21.01 -3.31
CA ASP A 210 -16.35 20.99 -4.69
C ASP A 210 -14.83 20.82 -4.75
N TYR A 211 -14.33 19.97 -5.67
CA TYR A 211 -12.92 19.63 -5.80
C TYR A 211 -12.31 18.89 -4.58
N ASP A 212 -13.13 18.28 -3.73
CA ASP A 212 -12.71 17.47 -2.56
C ASP A 212 -11.58 16.47 -2.88
N TRP A 213 -11.62 15.81 -4.04
CA TRP A 213 -10.57 14.88 -4.49
C TRP A 213 -9.20 15.52 -4.65
N ILE A 214 -9.13 16.70 -5.28
CA ILE A 214 -7.87 17.40 -5.53
C ILE A 214 -7.34 18.00 -4.24
N VAL A 215 -8.22 18.59 -3.43
CA VAL A 215 -7.83 19.18 -2.14
C VAL A 215 -7.36 18.09 -1.18
N ALA A 216 -8.03 16.93 -1.14
CA ALA A 216 -7.60 15.79 -0.33
C ALA A 216 -6.24 15.24 -0.79
N LEU A 217 -5.99 15.14 -2.11
CA LEU A 217 -4.68 14.76 -2.65
C LEU A 217 -3.57 15.70 -2.17
N LEU A 218 -3.74 17.01 -2.35
CA LEU A 218 -2.75 18.02 -1.97
C LEU A 218 -2.50 18.05 -0.46
N ALA A 219 -3.57 17.99 0.34
CA ALA A 219 -3.48 17.98 1.79
C ALA A 219 -2.85 16.68 2.32
N GLY A 220 -3.10 15.55 1.66
CA GLY A 220 -2.48 14.27 1.99
C GLY A 220 -0.97 14.32 1.88
N VAL A 221 -0.45 14.73 0.72
CA VAL A 221 1.00 14.87 0.48
C VAL A 221 1.64 15.83 1.47
N LEU A 222 0.99 16.99 1.72
CA LEU A 222 1.49 17.95 2.68
C LEU A 222 1.54 17.37 4.10
N THR A 223 0.52 16.60 4.48
CA THR A 223 0.46 15.92 5.78
C THR A 223 1.59 14.90 5.92
N GLU A 224 1.90 14.14 4.87
CA GLU A 224 3.02 13.18 4.89
C GLU A 224 4.34 13.88 5.19
N PHE A 225 4.64 14.99 4.50
CA PHE A 225 5.87 15.76 4.76
C PHE A 225 5.91 16.33 6.19
N ILE A 226 4.82 16.94 6.65
CA ILE A 226 4.76 17.55 7.99
C ILE A 226 4.89 16.46 9.06
N ALA A 227 4.10 15.39 8.94
CA ALA A 227 4.10 14.31 9.92
C ALA A 227 5.44 13.56 9.93
N LEU A 228 6.07 13.34 8.77
CA LEU A 228 7.40 12.75 8.70
C LEU A 228 8.46 13.67 9.32
N PHE A 229 8.40 14.98 9.06
CA PHE A 229 9.31 15.94 9.66
C PHE A 229 9.20 15.97 11.19
N VAL A 230 7.96 16.06 11.70
CA VAL A 230 7.68 16.10 13.15
C VAL A 230 8.09 14.79 13.81
N SER A 231 7.69 13.65 13.25
CA SER A 231 8.02 12.33 13.81
C SER A 231 9.53 12.05 13.77
N ALA A 232 10.23 12.40 12.68
CA ALA A 232 11.68 12.26 12.59
C ALA A 232 12.41 13.11 13.65
N LYS A 233 11.92 14.32 13.96
CA LYS A 233 12.48 15.16 15.03
C LYS A 233 12.23 14.58 16.41
N ILE A 234 11.01 14.15 16.71
CA ILE A 234 10.65 13.57 18.03
C ILE A 234 11.43 12.29 18.28
N LEU A 235 11.55 11.43 17.27
CA LEU A 235 12.22 10.13 17.36
C LEU A 235 13.73 10.22 17.15
N ASN A 236 14.24 11.39 16.79
CA ASN A 236 15.66 11.69 16.56
C ASN A 236 16.26 10.81 15.45
N VAL A 237 15.60 10.79 14.30
CA VAL A 237 15.93 9.99 13.12
C VAL A 237 16.41 10.90 11.98
N SER A 238 17.47 10.48 11.28
CA SER A 238 17.90 11.12 10.04
C SER A 238 17.11 10.59 8.84
N VAL A 239 16.44 11.49 8.13
CA VAL A 239 15.68 11.18 6.91
C VAL A 239 16.39 11.81 5.72
N SER A 240 16.53 11.06 4.62
CA SER A 240 17.07 11.57 3.36
C SER A 240 16.00 12.35 2.59
N TRP A 241 15.93 13.65 2.84
CA TRP A 241 14.90 14.53 2.25
C TRP A 241 14.87 14.54 0.72
N GLY A 242 16.00 14.28 0.05
CA GLY A 242 16.03 14.24 -1.42
C GLY A 242 15.10 13.18 -2.00
N ASN A 243 15.12 11.97 -1.43
CA ASN A 243 14.26 10.87 -1.87
C ASN A 243 12.79 11.11 -1.50
N GLU A 244 12.54 11.68 -0.32
CA GLU A 244 11.17 11.96 0.14
C GLU A 244 10.50 13.06 -0.69
N ILE A 245 11.25 14.09 -1.10
CA ILE A 245 10.76 15.13 -2.00
C ILE A 245 10.40 14.52 -3.36
N LEU A 246 11.26 13.66 -3.91
CA LEU A 246 10.98 12.96 -5.17
C LEU A 246 9.72 12.09 -5.07
N SER A 247 9.59 11.33 -3.97
CA SER A 247 8.40 10.53 -3.66
C SER A 247 7.13 11.38 -3.65
N GLY A 248 7.15 12.54 -2.97
CA GLY A 248 5.99 13.45 -2.92
C GLY A 248 5.63 14.05 -4.28
N VAL A 249 6.61 14.44 -5.10
CA VAL A 249 6.36 14.94 -6.46
C VAL A 249 5.74 13.85 -7.33
N LEU A 250 6.26 12.63 -7.29
CA LEU A 250 5.69 11.50 -8.03
C LEU A 250 4.28 11.15 -7.53
N ALA A 251 4.05 11.18 -6.22
CA ALA A 251 2.75 10.95 -5.62
C ALA A 251 1.71 11.99 -6.08
N LEU A 252 2.10 13.26 -6.18
CA LEU A 252 1.24 14.31 -6.75
C LEU A 252 0.91 14.01 -8.22
N ILE A 253 1.92 13.77 -9.07
CA ILE A 253 1.70 13.53 -10.51
C ILE A 253 0.78 12.32 -10.73
N LEU A 254 1.11 11.19 -10.09
CA LEU A 254 0.33 9.96 -10.22
C LEU A 254 -1.05 10.07 -9.58
N GLY A 255 -1.16 10.77 -8.45
CA GLY A 255 -2.42 11.07 -7.78
C GLY A 255 -3.33 11.96 -8.63
N PHE A 256 -2.79 12.98 -9.30
CA PHE A 256 -3.56 13.80 -10.24
C PHE A 256 -4.06 12.98 -11.43
N ILE A 257 -3.21 12.13 -12.01
CA ILE A 257 -3.60 11.21 -13.07
C ILE A 257 -4.75 10.31 -12.59
N TYR A 258 -4.64 9.75 -11.37
CA TYR A 258 -5.68 8.94 -10.75
C TYR A 258 -7.01 9.71 -10.60
N VAL A 259 -6.98 10.93 -10.05
CA VAL A 259 -8.17 11.77 -9.87
C VAL A 259 -8.84 12.09 -11.21
N ILE A 260 -8.08 12.43 -12.25
CA ILE A 260 -8.65 12.72 -13.58
C ILE A 260 -9.26 11.46 -14.20
N LEU A 261 -8.53 10.35 -14.19
CA LEU A 261 -8.97 9.10 -14.82
C LEU A 261 -10.23 8.53 -14.17
N PHE A 262 -10.35 8.58 -12.85
CA PHE A 262 -11.49 7.96 -12.16
C PHE A 262 -12.58 8.96 -11.78
N HIS A 263 -12.23 10.23 -11.52
CA HIS A 263 -13.12 11.21 -10.86
C HIS A 263 -13.24 12.58 -11.54
N ALA A 264 -12.96 12.70 -12.84
CA ALA A 264 -13.26 13.91 -13.62
C ALA A 264 -14.78 14.24 -13.63
N ALA A 265 -15.19 15.15 -12.75
CA ALA A 265 -16.53 15.74 -12.68
C ALA A 265 -16.45 17.23 -13.07
N ASN A 266 -17.46 17.72 -13.79
CA ASN A 266 -17.56 19.11 -14.19
C ASN A 266 -18.29 19.90 -13.09
N TYR A 267 -17.50 20.42 -12.14
CA TYR A 267 -18.03 21.18 -11.00
C TYR A 267 -18.60 22.55 -11.42
N GLU A 268 -18.24 23.11 -12.56
CA GLU A 268 -18.78 24.40 -13.05
C GLU A 268 -20.23 24.30 -13.51
N ALA A 269 -20.65 23.14 -14.01
CA ALA A 269 -22.02 22.89 -14.46
C ALA A 269 -22.91 22.24 -13.37
N THR A 270 -22.63 22.52 -12.10
CA THR A 270 -23.37 21.90 -10.99
C THR A 270 -24.79 22.44 -10.88
N GLU A 271 -25.77 21.54 -10.91
CA GLU A 271 -27.19 21.86 -10.74
C GLU A 271 -27.67 21.45 -9.34
N ARG A 272 -28.50 22.28 -8.71
CA ARG A 272 -29.20 21.93 -7.46
C ARG A 272 -30.66 21.65 -7.79
N LEU A 273 -31.06 20.39 -7.62
CA LEU A 273 -32.39 19.92 -7.94
C LEU A 273 -33.17 19.69 -6.65
N GLN A 274 -34.47 19.98 -6.70
CA GLN A 274 -35.41 19.64 -5.65
C GLN A 274 -36.36 18.58 -6.22
N PHE A 275 -36.42 17.42 -5.57
CA PHE A 275 -37.45 16.43 -5.83
C PHE A 275 -38.42 16.45 -4.67
N GLU A 276 -39.71 16.30 -4.97
CA GLU A 276 -40.76 16.15 -3.98
C GLU A 276 -41.41 14.78 -4.21
N ASP A 277 -41.58 14.04 -3.13
CA ASP A 277 -42.42 12.84 -3.06
C ASP A 277 -43.48 13.07 -1.97
N ASP A 278 -44.46 12.18 -1.88
CA ASP A 278 -45.64 12.32 -1.01
C ASP A 278 -45.27 12.57 0.47
N ASP A 279 -44.11 12.06 0.92
CA ASP A 279 -43.63 12.16 2.29
C ASP A 279 -42.44 13.15 2.49
N TYR A 280 -41.70 13.50 1.43
CA TYR A 280 -40.40 14.18 1.59
C TYR A 280 -40.01 15.12 0.44
N TYR A 281 -39.34 16.22 0.82
CA TYR A 281 -38.55 17.04 -0.10
C TYR A 281 -37.07 16.62 -0.07
N TYR A 282 -36.53 16.26 -1.23
CA TYR A 282 -35.12 15.95 -1.44
C TYR A 282 -34.42 17.12 -2.11
N TYR A 283 -33.39 17.65 -1.44
CA TYR A 283 -32.46 18.60 -2.05
C TYR A 283 -31.21 17.86 -2.50
N VAL A 284 -30.98 17.77 -3.80
CA VAL A 284 -29.90 16.96 -4.39
C VAL A 284 -28.98 17.86 -5.21
N LYS A 285 -27.67 17.69 -5.01
CA LYS A 285 -26.65 18.35 -5.82
C LYS A 285 -26.24 17.39 -6.95
N ALA A 286 -26.56 17.74 -8.18
CA ALA A 286 -26.16 17.00 -9.37
C ALA A 286 -24.88 17.62 -9.95
N VAL A 287 -23.75 16.92 -9.82
CA VAL A 287 -22.50 17.32 -10.48
C VAL A 287 -22.35 16.50 -11.75
N PRO A 288 -22.50 17.09 -12.95
CA PRO A 288 -22.40 16.36 -14.19
C PRO A 288 -20.97 15.85 -14.40
N LYS A 289 -20.84 14.63 -14.90
CA LYS A 289 -19.56 14.16 -15.43
C LYS A 289 -19.29 14.89 -16.75
N PHE A 290 -18.04 15.22 -17.02
CA PHE A 290 -17.69 15.67 -18.37
C PHE A 290 -18.14 14.61 -19.38
N LYS A 291 -18.84 15.01 -20.45
CA LYS A 291 -19.17 14.14 -21.58
C LYS A 291 -18.14 14.41 -22.67
N ALA A 292 -17.62 13.36 -23.30
CA ALA A 292 -16.83 13.54 -24.52
C ALA A 292 -17.78 13.95 -25.65
N ASP A 293 -17.55 15.10 -26.28
CA ASP A 293 -18.16 15.35 -27.59
C ASP A 293 -17.61 14.31 -28.57
N GLN A 294 -18.51 13.58 -29.24
CA GLN A 294 -18.13 12.66 -30.30
C GLN A 294 -17.49 13.50 -31.43
N PRO A 295 -16.25 13.20 -31.86
CA PRO A 295 -15.74 13.80 -33.08
C PRO A 295 -16.61 13.27 -34.24
N SER A 296 -17.27 14.20 -34.94
CA SER A 296 -17.98 13.98 -36.20
C SER A 296 -17.06 13.47 -37.30
#